data_AF-A0A1Q7ZPF4-F1
#
_entry.id   AF-A0A1Q7ZPF4-F1
#
_cell.length_a   1.000
_cell.length_b   1.000
_cell.length_c   1.000
_cell.angle_alpha   90.00
_cell.angle_beta   90.00
_cell.angle_gamma   90.00
#
_symmetry.space_group_name_H-M   'P 1'
#
loop_
_entity.id
_entity.type
_entity.pdbx_description
1 polymer ?
#
loop_
_entity_poly.entity_id
_entity_poly.type
_entity_poly.pdbx_seq_one_letter_code
_entity_poly.pdbx_strand_id
1 'polypeptide(L)'
;MDSEMELYRTPWAPEIDVRIANPPPTLLEKYTVKEKAFFYDYANFVVRLIRNENVANRIHRVISTERILVERPVDTRVMVFPARTSRERQNRVLHGSYSQSTSQISLYPLRIPREWIRGEGLDLFRAGFESLSRRKLSLLYEISQSAVSTMIHEILHVKFQQRSMNRYGEESLVRKLEGQFMRGWEDWILIPVQQALPTV
;
A
#
# COMPACT_ATOMS: atom_id res chain seq x y z
N MET A 1 -30.39 -7.90 31.41
CA MET A 1 -29.53 -6.71 31.57
C MET A 1 -28.38 -6.90 30.60
N ASP A 2 -28.65 -6.66 29.32
CA ASP A 2 -27.64 -6.72 28.27
C ASP A 2 -27.37 -5.29 27.83
N SER A 3 -26.64 -4.58 28.68
CA SER A 3 -25.99 -3.33 28.32
C SER A 3 -24.73 -3.70 27.53
N GLU A 4 -24.91 -4.23 26.33
CA GLU A 4 -23.81 -4.46 25.39
C GLU A 4 -23.26 -3.09 24.99
N MET A 5 -22.18 -2.71 25.66
CA MET A 5 -21.06 -1.92 25.16
C MET A 5 -21.29 -1.38 23.74
N GLU A 6 -21.88 -0.19 23.62
CA GLU A 6 -21.68 0.61 22.42
C GLU A 6 -20.17 0.85 22.34
N LEU A 7 -19.50 0.09 21.48
CA LEU A 7 -18.11 0.35 21.09
C LEU A 7 -18.08 1.79 20.59
N TYR A 8 -17.50 2.69 21.39
CA TYR A 8 -17.30 4.09 21.03
C TYR A 8 -16.48 4.15 19.74
N ARG A 9 -17.18 4.34 18.61
CA ARG A 9 -16.57 4.52 17.29
C ARG A 9 -16.39 6.00 17.04
N THR A 10 -15.25 6.36 16.49
CA THR A 10 -14.94 7.74 16.12
C THR A 10 -14.69 7.82 14.61
N PRO A 11 -14.90 9.00 14.01
CA PRO A 11 -14.34 9.27 12.70
C PRO A 11 -12.86 8.88 12.69
N TRP A 12 -12.42 8.19 11.64
CA TRP A 12 -10.99 7.95 11.49
C TRP A 12 -10.31 9.31 11.35
N ALA A 13 -9.49 9.64 12.35
CA ALA A 13 -8.61 10.81 12.29
C ALA A 13 -7.82 10.76 10.98
N PRO A 14 -7.66 11.90 10.29
CA PRO A 14 -7.03 11.90 8.98
C PRO A 14 -5.62 11.33 9.05
N GLU A 15 -4.87 11.51 10.14
CA GLU A 15 -3.48 11.03 10.25
C GLU A 15 -3.30 9.55 9.89
N ILE A 16 -2.64 9.32 8.74
CA ILE A 16 -2.23 8.00 8.27
C ILE A 16 -0.77 7.82 8.67
N ASP A 17 -0.54 7.18 9.82
CA ASP A 17 0.81 6.75 10.16
C ASP A 17 1.15 5.48 9.37
N VAL A 18 1.98 5.66 8.34
CA VAL A 18 2.52 4.57 7.52
C VAL A 18 3.99 4.34 7.85
N ARG A 19 4.35 3.09 8.14
CA ARG A 19 5.72 2.72 8.52
C ARG A 19 6.17 1.43 7.87
N ILE A 20 7.48 1.20 7.81
CA ILE A 20 8.03 -0.06 7.30
C ILE A 20 7.85 -1.15 8.37
N ALA A 21 7.34 -2.31 7.95
CA ALA A 21 7.26 -3.48 8.81
C ALA A 21 8.64 -4.09 9.05
N ASN A 22 8.91 -4.54 10.28
CA ASN A 22 10.10 -5.34 10.57
C ASN A 22 9.89 -6.77 10.03
N PRO A 23 10.66 -7.22 9.04
CA PRO A 23 10.53 -8.58 8.53
C PRO A 23 11.10 -9.60 9.54
N PRO A 24 10.52 -10.80 9.66
CA PRO A 24 11.09 -11.86 10.49
C PRO A 24 12.50 -12.25 10.01
N PRO A 25 13.46 -12.56 10.92
CA PRO A 25 14.83 -12.93 10.53
C PRO A 25 14.91 -14.08 9.52
N THR A 26 14.06 -15.10 9.68
CA THR A 26 13.98 -16.25 8.77
C THR A 26 13.55 -15.90 7.34
N LEU A 27 12.88 -14.76 7.15
CA LEU A 27 12.54 -14.26 5.82
C LEU A 27 13.74 -13.60 5.15
N LEU A 28 14.58 -12.90 5.93
CA LEU A 28 15.79 -12.24 5.45
C LEU A 28 16.77 -13.25 4.86
N GLU A 29 16.87 -14.45 5.41
CA GLU A 29 17.78 -15.52 4.92
C GLU A 29 17.53 -15.93 3.47
N LYS A 30 16.32 -15.69 2.93
CA LYS A 30 15.92 -16.10 1.58
C LYS A 30 16.35 -15.15 0.46
N TYR A 31 16.94 -14.01 0.83
CA TYR A 31 17.29 -12.92 -0.09
C TYR A 31 18.77 -12.56 0.02
N THR A 32 19.37 -12.29 -1.13
CA THR A 32 20.74 -11.76 -1.24
C THR A 32 20.82 -10.33 -0.70
N VAL A 33 22.04 -9.85 -0.44
CA VAL A 33 22.27 -8.46 0.01
C VAL A 33 21.68 -7.44 -0.97
N LYS A 34 21.86 -7.65 -2.29
CA LYS A 34 21.30 -6.77 -3.33
C LYS A 34 19.77 -6.75 -3.32
N GLU A 35 19.14 -7.91 -3.19
CA GLU A 35 17.67 -8.01 -3.13
C GLU A 35 17.11 -7.36 -1.87
N LYS A 36 17.75 -7.56 -0.71
CA LYS A 36 17.37 -6.88 0.53
C LYS A 36 17.42 -5.37 0.36
N ALA A 37 18.54 -4.86 -0.13
CA ALA A 37 18.72 -3.43 -0.38
C ALA A 37 17.59 -2.88 -1.27
N PHE A 38 17.33 -3.54 -2.40
CA PHE A 38 16.23 -3.17 -3.31
C PHE A 38 14.87 -3.12 -2.60
N PHE A 39 14.52 -4.14 -1.83
CA PHE A 39 13.22 -4.22 -1.16
C PHE A 39 13.06 -3.21 -0.02
N TYR A 40 14.14 -2.90 0.69
CA TYR A 40 14.12 -1.81 1.67
C TYR A 40 13.98 -0.44 0.98
N ASP A 41 14.67 -0.22 -0.15
CA ASP A 41 14.53 1.01 -0.92
C ASP A 41 13.11 1.16 -1.49
N TYR A 42 12.51 0.06 -1.99
CA TYR A 42 11.11 -0.01 -2.39
C TYR A 42 10.18 0.41 -1.25
N ALA A 43 10.36 -0.19 -0.07
CA ALA A 43 9.50 0.09 1.08
C ALA A 43 9.61 1.56 1.52
N ASN A 44 10.83 2.11 1.53
CA ASN A 44 11.07 3.52 1.81
C ASN A 44 10.40 4.43 0.77
N PHE A 45 10.53 4.11 -0.52
CA PHE A 45 9.87 4.84 -1.59
C PHE A 45 8.35 4.88 -1.39
N VAL A 46 7.71 3.72 -1.11
CA VAL A 46 6.26 3.66 -0.88
C VAL A 46 5.86 4.45 0.37
N VAL A 47 6.62 4.39 1.46
CA VAL A 47 6.36 5.21 2.65
C VAL A 47 6.40 6.70 2.31
N ARG A 48 7.44 7.16 1.60
CA ARG A 48 7.56 8.57 1.16
C ARG A 48 6.42 8.98 0.24
N LEU A 49 6.04 8.11 -0.69
CA LEU A 49 4.93 8.34 -1.60
C LEU A 49 3.60 8.50 -0.85
N ILE A 50 3.28 7.59 0.06
CA ILE A 50 2.01 7.65 0.82
C ILE A 50 1.98 8.85 1.77
N ARG A 51 3.13 9.22 2.35
CA ARG A 51 3.28 10.42 3.19
C ARG A 51 3.36 11.72 2.40
N ASN A 52 3.50 11.67 1.07
CA ASN A 52 3.48 12.86 0.25
C ASN A 52 2.14 13.57 0.44
N GLU A 53 2.18 14.89 0.67
CA GLU A 53 0.99 15.68 1.01
C GLU A 53 -0.15 15.50 -0.01
N ASN A 54 0.15 15.48 -1.31
CA ASN A 54 -0.86 15.32 -2.36
C ASN A 54 -1.53 13.94 -2.31
N VAL A 55 -0.76 12.89 -2.01
CA VAL A 55 -1.26 11.52 -1.87
C VAL A 55 -2.05 11.39 -0.58
N ALA A 56 -1.50 11.83 0.54
CA ALA A 56 -2.14 11.82 1.85
C ALA A 56 -3.48 12.55 1.83
N ASN A 57 -3.54 13.77 1.26
CA ASN A 57 -4.76 14.55 1.12
C ASN A 57 -5.85 13.81 0.32
N ARG A 58 -5.47 13.09 -0.73
CA ARG A 58 -6.43 12.28 -1.49
C ARG A 58 -6.93 11.10 -0.68
N ILE A 59 -6.06 10.43 0.07
CA ILE A 59 -6.49 9.35 0.95
C ILE A 59 -7.42 9.88 2.06
N HIS A 60 -7.12 11.03 2.66
CA HIS A 60 -8.02 11.70 3.62
C HIS A 60 -9.37 12.06 2.99
N ARG A 61 -9.39 12.44 1.71
CA ARG A 61 -10.63 12.66 0.98
C ARG A 61 -11.45 11.39 0.83
N VAL A 62 -10.82 10.23 0.61
CA VAL A 62 -11.53 8.93 0.63
C VAL A 62 -12.17 8.70 1.99
N ILE A 63 -11.38 8.79 3.06
CA ILE A 63 -11.82 8.57 4.44
C ILE A 63 -13.01 9.46 4.81
N SER A 64 -12.92 10.76 4.48
CA SER A 64 -13.96 11.74 4.80
C SER A 64 -15.20 11.63 3.93
N THR A 65 -15.04 11.43 2.61
CA THR A 65 -16.16 11.25 1.66
C THR A 65 -16.98 10.02 2.01
N GLU A 66 -16.29 8.91 2.35
CA GLU A 66 -16.93 7.64 2.69
C GLU A 66 -17.33 7.54 4.18
N ARG A 67 -17.05 8.60 4.97
CA ARG A 67 -17.36 8.71 6.41
C ARG A 67 -16.93 7.48 7.21
N ILE A 68 -15.67 7.07 7.00
CA ILE A 68 -15.15 5.84 7.59
C ILE A 68 -14.99 6.00 9.09
N LEU A 69 -15.59 5.08 9.84
CA LEU A 69 -15.53 5.02 11.31
C LEU A 69 -14.61 3.88 11.73
N VAL A 70 -13.81 4.13 12.76
CA VAL A 70 -12.88 3.15 13.34
C VAL A 70 -13.12 2.98 14.83
N GLU A 71 -12.88 1.77 15.33
CA GLU A 71 -12.94 1.44 16.76
C GLU A 71 -11.61 1.72 17.47
N ARG A 72 -10.51 1.68 16.72
CA ARG A 72 -9.14 1.92 17.21
C ARG A 72 -8.27 2.47 16.07
N PRO A 73 -7.13 3.12 16.38
CA PRO A 73 -6.20 3.59 15.35
C PRO A 73 -5.76 2.45 14.42
N VAL A 74 -5.75 2.74 13.12
CA VAL A 74 -5.35 1.78 12.08
C VAL A 74 -3.85 1.89 11.84
N ASP A 75 -3.09 0.83 12.15
CA ASP A 75 -1.65 0.76 11.91
C ASP A 75 -1.39 0.38 10.44
N THR A 76 -0.79 1.29 9.66
CA THR A 76 -0.48 1.03 8.25
C THR A 76 0.98 0.63 8.09
N ARG A 77 1.22 -0.56 7.53
CA ARG A 77 2.55 -1.13 7.38
C ARG A 77 2.90 -1.42 5.93
N VAL A 78 4.01 -0.89 5.47
CA VAL A 78 4.65 -1.29 4.21
C VAL A 78 5.54 -2.49 4.49
N MET A 79 5.18 -3.63 3.93
CA MET A 79 5.93 -4.87 4.04
C MET A 79 7.19 -4.78 3.16
N VAL A 80 8.32 -5.25 3.68
CA VAL A 80 9.59 -5.20 2.92
C VAL A 80 9.58 -6.21 1.76
N PHE A 81 9.03 -7.40 1.97
CA PHE A 81 9.09 -8.48 0.99
C PHE A 81 7.72 -8.83 0.42
N PRO A 82 7.64 -9.33 -0.83
CA PRO A 82 6.38 -9.74 -1.44
C PRO A 82 5.67 -10.80 -0.59
N ALA A 83 4.33 -10.77 -0.61
CA ALA A 83 3.54 -11.80 0.04
C ALA A 83 3.90 -13.19 -0.51
N ARG A 84 3.92 -14.20 0.37
CA ARG A 84 4.08 -15.58 -0.08
C ARG A 84 2.84 -15.97 -0.89
N THR A 85 3.05 -16.48 -2.11
CA THR A 85 1.98 -17.14 -2.85
C THR A 85 1.56 -18.39 -2.09
N SER A 86 0.32 -18.43 -1.59
CA SER A 86 -0.26 -19.69 -1.08
C SER A 86 -0.35 -20.69 -2.24
N ARG A 87 -0.01 -21.96 -1.98
CA ARG A 87 -0.06 -23.04 -2.98
C ARG A 87 -1.46 -23.21 -3.61
N GLU A 88 -2.51 -22.78 -2.90
CA GLU A 88 -3.91 -22.84 -3.35
C GLU A 88 -4.33 -21.66 -4.24
N ARG A 89 -3.54 -20.59 -4.33
CA ARG A 89 -3.85 -19.37 -5.11
C ARG A 89 -2.66 -18.94 -5.96
N GLN A 90 -2.19 -19.85 -6.82
CA GLN A 90 -0.96 -19.66 -7.62
C GLN A 90 -0.94 -18.38 -8.48
N ASN A 91 -2.10 -17.78 -8.78
CA ASN A 91 -2.21 -16.59 -9.62
C ASN A 91 -2.63 -15.29 -8.90
N ARG A 92 -2.82 -15.29 -7.58
CA ARG A 92 -3.20 -14.06 -6.84
C ARG A 92 -2.08 -13.65 -5.89
N VAL A 93 -1.28 -12.67 -6.31
CA VAL A 93 -0.33 -11.99 -5.44
C VAL A 93 -1.14 -11.05 -4.54
N LEU A 94 -0.94 -11.17 -3.23
CA LEU A 94 -1.54 -10.27 -2.26
C LEU A 94 -0.74 -8.97 -2.27
N HIS A 95 -1.38 -7.87 -2.67
CA HIS A 95 -0.78 -6.54 -2.68
C HIS A 95 -1.17 -5.73 -1.44
N GLY A 96 -2.34 -6.02 -0.86
CA GLY A 96 -2.84 -5.41 0.36
C GLY A 96 -3.52 -6.43 1.26
N SER A 97 -3.56 -6.15 2.56
CA SER A 97 -4.53 -6.79 3.44
C SER A 97 -4.84 -5.94 4.66
N TYR A 98 -6.12 -5.76 4.92
CA TYR A 98 -6.65 -5.28 6.18
C TYR A 98 -6.96 -6.45 7.13
N SER A 99 -6.54 -6.32 8.38
CA SER A 99 -6.90 -7.22 9.48
C SER A 99 -7.66 -6.45 10.55
N GLN A 100 -8.94 -6.80 10.74
CA GLN A 100 -9.78 -6.19 11.78
C GLN A 100 -9.26 -6.48 13.20
N SER A 101 -8.81 -7.70 13.47
CA SER A 101 -8.42 -8.12 14.82
C SER A 101 -7.24 -7.30 15.35
N THR A 102 -6.30 -6.97 14.47
CA THR A 102 -5.12 -6.14 14.79
C THR A 102 -5.27 -4.68 14.36
N SER A 103 -6.38 -4.31 13.70
CA SER A 103 -6.58 -3.01 13.04
C SER A 103 -5.36 -2.58 12.24
N GLN A 104 -4.92 -3.46 11.34
CA GLN A 104 -3.69 -3.27 10.58
C GLN A 104 -3.96 -3.34 9.08
N ILE A 105 -3.47 -2.36 8.33
CA ILE A 105 -3.35 -2.42 6.87
C ILE A 105 -1.91 -2.81 6.53
N SER A 106 -1.75 -3.80 5.67
CA SER A 106 -0.44 -4.26 5.20
C SER A 106 -0.34 -4.06 3.69
N LEU A 107 0.65 -3.31 3.23
CA LEU A 107 0.94 -3.07 1.81
C LEU A 107 2.15 -3.90 1.41
N TYR A 108 2.01 -4.77 0.42
CA TYR A 108 3.06 -5.66 -0.06
C TYR A 108 3.65 -5.16 -1.39
N PRO A 109 4.96 -5.32 -1.59
CA PRO A 109 5.61 -4.90 -2.82
C PRO A 109 5.16 -5.77 -4.00
N LEU A 110 5.19 -5.19 -5.20
CA LEU A 110 5.01 -5.92 -6.45
C LEU A 110 6.02 -7.07 -6.57
N ARG A 111 5.60 -8.13 -7.25
CA ARG A 111 6.48 -9.26 -7.56
C ARG A 111 7.36 -8.91 -8.75
N ILE A 112 8.57 -8.44 -8.48
CA ILE A 112 9.57 -8.12 -9.50
C ILE A 112 10.54 -9.30 -9.64
N PRO A 113 10.90 -9.72 -10.88
CA PRO A 113 11.84 -10.82 -11.11
C PRO A 113 13.18 -10.57 -10.40
N ARG A 114 13.70 -11.61 -9.73
CA ARG A 114 14.94 -11.51 -8.95
C ARG A 114 16.14 -11.19 -9.84
N GLU A 115 16.15 -11.75 -11.05
CA GLU A 115 17.17 -11.53 -12.08
C GLU A 115 17.22 -10.05 -12.46
N TRP A 116 16.04 -9.44 -12.67
CA TRP A 116 15.95 -8.00 -12.97
C TRP A 116 16.42 -7.16 -11.79
N ILE A 117 15.99 -7.48 -10.56
CA ILE A 117 16.45 -6.77 -9.35
C ILE A 117 17.98 -6.79 -9.24
N ARG A 118 18.59 -7.96 -9.46
CA ARG A 118 20.05 -8.15 -9.33
C ARG A 118 20.85 -7.45 -10.42
N GLY A 119 20.30 -7.36 -11.63
CA GLY A 119 20.96 -6.76 -12.80
C GLY A 119 20.75 -5.26 -12.92
N GLU A 120 19.53 -4.77 -12.70
CA GLU A 120 19.10 -3.42 -13.06
C GLU A 120 18.36 -2.67 -11.94
N GLY A 121 18.07 -3.31 -10.80
CA GLY A 121 17.10 -2.78 -9.83
C GLY A 121 17.64 -1.75 -8.83
N LEU A 122 18.94 -1.75 -8.54
CA LEU A 122 19.49 -0.98 -7.40
C LEU A 122 19.35 0.54 -7.55
N ASP A 123 19.42 1.05 -8.77
CA ASP A 123 19.33 2.47 -9.08
C ASP A 123 17.87 2.94 -9.22
N LEU A 124 16.88 2.05 -9.32
CA LEU A 124 15.47 2.40 -9.50
C LEU A 124 14.95 3.44 -8.49
N PHE A 125 15.39 3.33 -7.23
CA PHE A 125 14.96 4.23 -6.14
C PHE A 125 16.08 5.16 -5.64
N ARG A 126 17.30 4.97 -6.15
CA ARG A 126 18.48 5.71 -5.69
C ARG A 126 18.91 6.78 -6.67
N ALA A 127 18.60 6.59 -7.94
CA ALA A 127 18.86 7.58 -8.98
C ALA A 127 17.74 8.63 -8.98
N GLY A 128 18.07 9.85 -9.40
CA GLY A 128 17.08 10.90 -9.60
C GLY A 128 16.16 10.58 -10.79
N PHE A 129 14.96 11.13 -10.79
CA PHE A 129 13.94 10.87 -11.81
C PHE A 129 14.47 11.01 -13.25
N GLU A 130 15.21 12.09 -13.54
CA GLU A 130 15.77 12.40 -14.87
C GLU A 130 16.82 11.38 -15.36
N SER A 131 17.43 10.63 -14.43
CA SER A 131 18.46 9.64 -14.76
C SER A 131 17.91 8.24 -15.01
N LEU A 132 16.60 8.03 -14.80
CA LEU A 132 15.97 6.73 -14.99
C LEU A 132 15.61 6.50 -16.45
N SER A 133 15.87 5.29 -16.94
CA SER A 133 15.40 4.87 -18.27
C SER A 133 13.86 4.82 -18.31
N ARG A 134 13.28 4.93 -19.51
CA ARG A 134 11.82 4.83 -19.70
C ARG A 134 11.21 3.57 -19.08
N ARG A 135 11.92 2.44 -19.13
CA ARG A 135 11.49 1.17 -18.52
C ARG A 135 11.43 1.27 -17.00
N LYS A 136 12.42 1.89 -16.37
CA LYS A 136 12.47 2.09 -14.91
C LYS A 136 11.41 3.08 -14.45
N LEU A 137 11.21 4.16 -15.20
CA LEU A 137 10.11 5.10 -14.97
C LEU A 137 8.76 4.40 -15.03
N SER A 138 8.50 3.59 -16.06
CA SER A 138 7.26 2.82 -16.18
C SER A 138 7.03 1.91 -14.98
N LEU A 139 8.07 1.20 -14.51
CA LEU A 139 7.97 0.36 -13.32
C LEU A 139 7.73 1.19 -12.05
N LEU A 140 8.36 2.35 -11.91
CA LEU A 140 8.15 3.26 -10.79
C LEU A 140 6.70 3.76 -10.73
N TYR A 141 6.09 4.07 -11.88
CA TYR A 141 4.67 4.41 -11.96
C TYR A 141 3.77 3.24 -11.61
N GLU A 142 4.07 2.04 -12.09
CA GLU A 142 3.31 0.82 -11.74
C GLU A 142 3.35 0.56 -10.23
N ILE A 143 4.52 0.69 -9.60
CA ILE A 143 4.70 0.59 -8.15
C ILE A 143 3.85 1.65 -7.43
N SER A 144 3.92 2.89 -7.89
CA SER A 144 3.20 4.01 -7.27
C SER A 144 1.69 3.81 -7.36
N GLN A 145 1.19 3.42 -8.53
CA GLN A 145 -0.21 3.16 -8.77
C GLN A 145 -0.69 1.99 -7.91
N SER A 146 0.05 0.89 -7.91
CA SER A 146 -0.29 -0.28 -7.12
C SER A 146 -0.35 0.06 -5.63
N ALA A 147 0.62 0.80 -5.10
CA ALA A 147 0.67 1.17 -3.69
C ALA A 147 -0.52 2.04 -3.27
N VAL A 148 -0.85 3.09 -4.03
CA VAL A 148 -1.97 3.97 -3.68
C VAL A 148 -3.32 3.30 -3.91
N SER A 149 -3.49 2.59 -5.03
CA SER A 149 -4.72 1.83 -5.30
C SER A 149 -4.99 0.83 -4.18
N THR A 150 -3.95 0.08 -3.77
CA THR A 150 -4.04 -0.86 -2.65
C THR A 150 -4.38 -0.16 -1.34
N MET A 151 -3.73 0.96 -1.02
CA MET A 151 -4.04 1.70 0.20
C MET A 151 -5.52 2.13 0.25
N ILE A 152 -6.04 2.67 -0.86
CA ILE A 152 -7.45 3.03 -0.98
C ILE A 152 -8.34 1.79 -0.84
N HIS A 153 -7.98 0.68 -1.50
CA HIS A 153 -8.71 -0.59 -1.45
C HIS A 153 -8.84 -1.10 -0.02
N GLU A 154 -7.74 -1.15 0.74
CA GLU A 154 -7.76 -1.63 2.12
C GLU A 154 -8.48 -0.67 3.07
N ILE A 155 -8.39 0.65 2.85
CA ILE A 155 -9.19 1.64 3.58
C ILE A 155 -10.69 1.41 3.37
N LEU A 156 -11.09 1.12 2.13
CA LEU A 156 -12.49 0.82 1.81
C LEU A 156 -12.95 -0.50 2.46
N HIS A 157 -12.06 -1.48 2.63
CA HIS A 157 -12.37 -2.66 3.46
C HIS A 157 -12.65 -2.31 4.92
N VAL A 158 -11.93 -1.33 5.51
CA VAL A 158 -12.24 -0.85 6.88
C VAL A 158 -13.70 -0.38 7.00
N LYS A 159 -14.23 0.30 5.97
CA LYS A 159 -15.63 0.73 5.91
C LYS A 159 -16.60 -0.46 5.88
N PHE A 160 -16.36 -1.43 5.01
CA PHE A 160 -17.34 -2.49 4.74
C PHE A 160 -17.29 -3.64 5.72
N GLN A 161 -16.21 -3.79 6.48
CA GLN A 161 -16.07 -4.73 7.59
C GLN A 161 -17.26 -4.75 8.57
N GLN A 162 -17.98 -3.62 8.70
CA GLN A 162 -19.12 -3.48 9.63
C GLN A 162 -20.46 -3.90 9.02
N ARG A 163 -20.53 -4.05 7.69
CA ARG A 163 -21.74 -4.53 7.02
C ARG A 163 -21.58 -6.05 6.99
N SER A 164 -22.51 -6.81 7.53
CA SER A 164 -22.56 -8.28 7.46
C SER A 164 -22.78 -8.79 6.02
N MET A 165 -22.07 -8.19 5.06
CA MET A 165 -22.09 -8.47 3.65
C MET A 165 -21.26 -9.70 3.39
N ASN A 166 -21.69 -10.51 2.43
CA ASN A 166 -20.83 -11.57 1.95
C ASN A 166 -19.58 -10.96 1.29
N ARG A 167 -18.45 -11.66 1.40
CA ARG A 167 -17.15 -11.20 0.91
C ARG A 167 -17.14 -10.82 -0.58
N TYR A 168 -17.95 -11.49 -1.39
CA TYR A 168 -18.01 -11.24 -2.83
C TYR A 168 -18.68 -9.90 -3.17
N GLY A 169 -19.78 -9.59 -2.49
CA GLY A 169 -20.47 -8.31 -2.62
C GLY A 169 -19.62 -7.15 -2.12
N GLU A 170 -18.93 -7.35 -0.99
CA GLU A 170 -18.00 -6.38 -0.43
C GLU A 170 -16.87 -6.04 -1.42
N GLU A 171 -16.15 -7.06 -1.90
CA GLU A 171 -15.07 -6.90 -2.87
C GLU A 171 -15.53 -6.14 -4.13
N SER A 172 -16.74 -6.45 -4.62
CA SER A 172 -17.30 -5.79 -5.80
C SER A 172 -17.55 -4.30 -5.58
N LEU A 173 -18.04 -3.92 -4.39
CA LEU A 173 -18.24 -2.51 -4.03
C LEU A 173 -16.92 -1.79 -3.78
N VAL A 174 -15.96 -2.44 -3.10
CA VAL A 174 -14.62 -1.91 -2.86
C VAL A 174 -13.95 -1.60 -4.21
N ARG A 175 -13.91 -2.54 -5.15
CA ARG A 175 -13.32 -2.32 -6.49
C ARG A 175 -13.99 -1.19 -7.25
N LYS A 176 -15.32 -1.09 -7.16
CA LYS A 176 -16.06 0.00 -7.80
C LYS A 176 -15.63 1.36 -7.24
N LEU A 177 -15.54 1.50 -5.92
CA LEU A 177 -15.13 2.74 -5.25
C LEU A 177 -13.65 3.05 -5.46
N GLU A 178 -12.77 2.05 -5.36
CA GLU A 178 -11.35 2.15 -5.69
C GLU A 178 -11.16 2.75 -7.09
N GLY A 179 -11.83 2.18 -8.10
CA GLY A 179 -11.79 2.71 -9.46
C GLY A 179 -12.29 4.15 -9.56
N GLN A 180 -13.30 4.53 -8.77
CA GLN A 180 -13.79 5.91 -8.75
C GLN A 180 -12.78 6.90 -8.18
N PHE A 181 -12.09 6.53 -7.10
CA PHE A 181 -11.08 7.37 -6.44
C PHE A 181 -9.75 7.40 -7.18
N MET A 182 -9.42 6.34 -7.93
CA MET A 182 -8.22 6.26 -8.77
C MET A 182 -8.37 6.94 -10.15
N ARG A 183 -9.56 7.44 -10.51
CA ARG A 183 -9.74 8.19 -11.78
C ARG A 183 -8.84 9.43 -11.83
N GLY A 184 -8.21 9.63 -12.98
CA GLY A 184 -7.27 10.73 -13.22
C GLY A 184 -5.94 10.59 -12.48
N TRP A 185 -5.63 9.41 -11.91
CA TRP A 185 -4.37 9.12 -11.23
C TRP A 185 -3.12 9.57 -11.99
N GLU A 186 -3.07 9.21 -13.28
CA GLU A 186 -1.90 9.44 -14.15
C GLU A 186 -1.55 10.93 -14.26
N ASP A 187 -2.56 11.81 -14.22
CA ASP A 187 -2.39 13.25 -14.46
C ASP A 187 -1.71 13.97 -13.28
N TRP A 188 -1.78 13.43 -12.05
CA TRP A 188 -1.29 14.13 -10.86
C TRP A 188 -0.20 13.40 -10.09
N ILE A 189 0.02 12.10 -10.30
CA ILE A 189 1.01 11.37 -9.50
C ILE A 189 2.47 11.69 -9.86
N LEU A 190 2.71 12.25 -11.05
CA LEU A 190 4.05 12.60 -11.52
C LEU A 190 4.89 13.32 -10.45
N ILE A 191 4.33 14.39 -9.88
CA ILE A 191 5.03 15.22 -8.88
C ILE A 191 5.31 14.42 -7.59
N PRO A 192 4.33 13.74 -6.97
CA PRO A 192 4.60 12.85 -5.83
C PRO A 192 5.64 11.77 -6.09
N VAL A 193 5.62 11.13 -7.27
CA VAL A 193 6.62 10.11 -7.64
C VAL A 193 8.02 10.72 -7.67
N GLN A 194 8.17 11.88 -8.32
CA GLN A 194 9.43 12.61 -8.38
C GLN A 194 9.92 13.00 -6.99
N GLN A 195 9.04 13.50 -6.13
CA GLN A 195 9.37 13.93 -4.76
C GLN A 195 9.69 12.75 -3.82
N ALA A 196 9.20 11.55 -4.11
CA ALA A 196 9.50 10.35 -3.33
C ALA A 196 10.90 9.77 -3.62
N LEU A 197 11.46 10.09 -4.79
CA LEU A 197 12.86 9.78 -5.13
C LEU A 197 13.83 10.76 -4.43
N PRO A 198 15.08 10.35 -4.21
CA PRO A 198 16.11 11.28 -3.76
C PRO A 198 16.32 12.42 -4.78
N THR A 199 16.49 13.63 -4.27
CA THR A 199 17.03 14.75 -5.04
C THR A 199 18.52 14.49 -5.25
N VAL A 200 18.96 14.51 -6.50
CA VAL A 200 20.38 14.39 -6.88
C VAL A 200 21.08 15.72 -6.64
#